data_AF-A0A0Q4XA30-F1
#
_entry.id   AF-A0A0Q4XA30-F1
#
_cell.length_a   1.000
_cell.length_b   1.000
_cell.length_c   1.000
_cell.angle_alpha   90.00
_cell.angle_beta   90.00
_cell.angle_gamma   90.00
#
_symmetry.space_group_name_H-M   'P 1'
#
loop_
_entity.id
_entity.type
_entity.pdbx_description
1 polymer ?
#
loop_
_entity_poly.entity_id
_entity_poly.type
_entity_poly.pdbx_seq_one_letter_code
_entity_poly.pdbx_strand_id
1 'polypeptide(L)'
;MSDYASVAEEARRAFASVARLEAASMREPDSKALRINLAAKQKLAGQLRTRLMEAAEESQVEVCNYRLIQTENRRYGLSYVSDSMLSYQYLFAQIHDAQKNGRKDRAVFGTEALEESMLEVGYTYSRSLGFVLMAPATRDLFATGTLDRSIETLFRVIDMERTPDVRAVAHELGCVSACNFDPVRRGIGVQF
;
A
#
# COMPACT_ATOMS: atom_id res chain seq x y z
N MET A 1 -8.60 22.91 -7.37
CA MET A 1 -8.24 21.49 -7.26
C MET A 1 -6.78 21.44 -6.84
N SER A 2 -6.45 20.65 -5.81
CA SER A 2 -5.06 20.46 -5.37
C SER A 2 -4.21 19.91 -6.52
N ASP A 3 -2.98 20.42 -6.66
CA ASP A 3 -2.02 20.00 -7.70
C ASP A 3 -1.78 18.48 -7.64
N TYR A 4 -1.69 17.94 -6.43
CA TYR A 4 -1.59 16.50 -6.17
C TYR A 4 -2.71 15.68 -6.81
N ALA A 5 -3.98 16.10 -6.68
CA ALA A 5 -5.10 15.34 -7.25
C ALA A 5 -5.02 15.27 -8.79
N SER A 6 -4.51 16.33 -9.43
CA SER A 6 -4.27 16.34 -10.88
C SER A 6 -3.16 15.37 -11.25
N VAL A 7 -2.02 15.44 -10.56
CA VAL A 7 -0.86 14.57 -10.81
C VAL A 7 -1.19 13.10 -10.55
N ALA A 8 -1.97 12.80 -9.50
CA ALA A 8 -2.43 11.45 -9.19
C ALA A 8 -3.33 10.87 -10.29
N GLU A 9 -4.25 11.67 -10.82
CA GLU A 9 -5.12 11.25 -11.92
C GLU A 9 -4.34 11.05 -13.23
N GLU A 10 -3.36 11.91 -13.52
CA GLU A 10 -2.46 11.74 -14.67
C GLU A 10 -1.63 10.45 -14.55
N ALA A 11 -1.04 10.19 -13.38
CA ALA A 11 -0.31 8.96 -13.12
C ALA A 11 -1.20 7.73 -13.31
N ARG A 12 -2.42 7.75 -12.75
CA ARG A 12 -3.40 6.67 -12.90
C ARG A 12 -3.72 6.39 -14.38
N ARG A 13 -3.96 7.44 -15.18
CA ARG A 13 -4.20 7.31 -16.63
C ARG A 13 -3.00 6.75 -17.40
N ALA A 14 -1.79 7.14 -17.02
CA ALA A 14 -0.57 6.64 -17.63
C ALA A 14 -0.38 5.15 -17.35
N PHE A 15 -0.52 4.72 -16.10
CA PHE A 15 -0.44 3.30 -15.72
C PHE A 15 -1.55 2.46 -16.36
N ALA A 16 -2.79 2.96 -16.43
CA ALA A 16 -3.87 2.30 -17.16
C ALA A 16 -3.55 2.13 -18.66
N SER A 17 -2.85 3.11 -19.25
CA SER A 17 -2.41 3.03 -20.64
C SER A 17 -1.27 2.03 -20.85
N VAL A 18 -0.33 1.95 -19.91
CA VAL A 18 0.71 0.90 -19.89
C VAL A 18 0.07 -0.48 -19.82
N ALA A 19 -0.86 -0.71 -18.89
CA ALA A 19 -1.54 -1.99 -18.73
C ALA A 19 -2.25 -2.43 -20.03
N ARG A 20 -2.94 -1.51 -20.71
CA ARG A 20 -3.59 -1.79 -22.01
C ARG A 20 -2.58 -2.16 -23.10
N LEU A 21 -1.44 -1.46 -23.17
CA LEU A 21 -0.39 -1.73 -24.15
C LEU A 21 0.34 -3.05 -23.86
N GLU A 22 0.54 -3.41 -22.59
CA GLU A 22 1.09 -4.71 -22.22
C GLU A 22 0.14 -5.84 -22.63
N ALA A 23 -1.16 -5.71 -22.33
CA ALA A 23 -2.17 -6.68 -22.76
C ALA A 23 -2.28 -6.80 -24.29
N ALA A 24 -2.07 -5.70 -25.04
CA ALA A 24 -1.98 -5.75 -26.50
C ALA A 24 -0.68 -6.42 -26.98
N SER A 25 0.46 -6.07 -26.38
CA SER A 25 1.77 -6.65 -26.72
C SER A 25 1.85 -8.15 -26.42
N MET A 26 1.10 -8.66 -25.45
CA MET A 26 1.00 -10.10 -25.18
C MET A 26 0.21 -10.85 -26.28
N ARG A 27 -0.72 -10.16 -26.96
CA ARG A 27 -1.49 -10.73 -28.09
C ARG A 27 -0.69 -10.69 -29.40
N GLU A 28 0.13 -9.65 -29.59
CA GLU A 28 0.92 -9.43 -30.79
C GLU A 28 2.40 -9.15 -30.44
N PRO A 29 3.18 -10.18 -30.06
CA PRO A 29 4.56 -10.01 -29.58
C PRO A 29 5.53 -9.47 -30.64
N ASP A 30 5.27 -9.74 -31.93
CA ASP A 30 6.15 -9.34 -33.04
C ASP A 30 5.94 -7.89 -33.50
N SER A 31 4.92 -7.20 -32.98
CA SER A 31 4.60 -5.83 -33.36
C SER A 31 5.63 -4.83 -32.79
N LYS A 32 6.55 -4.37 -33.64
CA LYS A 32 7.54 -3.34 -33.28
C LYS A 32 6.90 -2.04 -32.80
N ALA A 33 5.77 -1.65 -33.40
CA ALA A 33 5.05 -0.43 -33.03
C ALA A 33 4.50 -0.52 -31.59
N LEU A 34 3.91 -1.65 -31.20
CA LEU A 34 3.42 -1.86 -29.83
C LEU A 34 4.56 -1.79 -28.81
N ARG A 35 5.71 -2.39 -29.13
CA ARG A 35 6.89 -2.34 -28.25
C ARG A 35 7.42 -0.91 -28.06
N ILE A 36 7.51 -0.12 -29.13
CA ILE A 36 7.97 1.28 -29.04
C ILE A 36 6.98 2.11 -28.21
N ASN A 37 5.68 1.96 -28.47
CA ASN A 37 4.65 2.67 -27.71
C ASN A 37 4.63 2.26 -26.23
N LEU A 38 4.80 0.97 -25.94
CA LEU A 38 4.88 0.46 -24.58
C LEU A 38 6.09 1.07 -23.85
N ALA A 39 7.27 1.07 -24.46
CA ALA A 39 8.47 1.66 -23.85
C ALA A 39 8.30 3.17 -23.60
N ALA A 40 7.70 3.91 -24.54
CA ALA A 40 7.41 5.33 -24.37
C ALA A 40 6.43 5.59 -23.22
N LYS A 41 5.34 4.79 -23.12
CA LYS A 41 4.36 4.92 -22.04
C LYS A 41 4.91 4.49 -20.68
N GLN A 42 5.77 3.48 -20.63
CA GLN A 42 6.48 3.10 -19.40
C GLN A 42 7.39 4.23 -18.91
N LYS A 43 8.13 4.88 -19.82
CA LYS A 43 8.94 6.05 -19.47
C LYS A 43 8.10 7.19 -18.90
N LEU A 44 6.98 7.51 -19.56
CA LEU A 44 6.05 8.54 -19.09
C LEU A 44 5.44 8.20 -17.72
N ALA A 45 5.00 6.96 -17.53
CA ALA A 45 4.47 6.50 -16.24
C ALA A 45 5.53 6.59 -15.13
N GLY A 46 6.79 6.28 -15.43
CA GLY A 46 7.90 6.47 -14.50
C GLY A 46 8.11 7.93 -14.10
N GLN A 47 8.04 8.86 -15.05
CA GLN A 47 8.14 10.30 -14.79
C GLN A 47 6.98 10.83 -13.95
N LEU A 48 5.75 10.41 -14.28
CA LEU A 48 4.56 10.78 -13.52
C LEU A 48 4.55 10.19 -12.13
N ARG A 49 5.12 8.99 -11.93
CA ARG A 49 5.33 8.43 -10.59
C ARG A 49 6.25 9.32 -9.75
N THR A 50 7.38 9.77 -10.30
CA THR A 50 8.29 10.67 -9.58
C THR A 50 7.58 11.98 -9.21
N ARG A 51 6.87 12.59 -10.16
CA ARG A 51 6.07 13.80 -9.89
C ARG A 51 4.98 13.58 -8.85
N LEU A 52 4.35 12.40 -8.85
CA LEU A 52 3.34 12.06 -7.86
C LEU A 52 3.96 11.96 -6.47
N MET A 53 5.15 11.37 -6.33
CA MET A 53 5.85 11.31 -5.05
C MET A 53 6.23 12.70 -4.55
N GLU A 54 6.73 13.57 -5.44
CA GLU A 54 7.04 14.98 -5.13
C GLU A 54 5.78 15.74 -4.68
N ALA A 55 4.69 15.65 -5.46
CA ALA A 55 3.42 16.31 -5.12
C ALA A 55 2.77 15.74 -3.85
N ALA A 56 2.98 14.44 -3.57
CA ALA A 56 2.52 13.79 -2.35
C ALA A 56 3.28 14.32 -1.14
N GLU A 57 4.61 14.46 -1.23
CA GLU A 57 5.43 15.05 -0.19
C GLU A 57 5.02 16.50 0.11
N GLU A 58 4.79 17.31 -0.93
CA GLU A 58 4.31 18.69 -0.81
C GLU A 58 2.90 18.77 -0.21
N SER A 59 2.02 17.83 -0.57
CA SER A 59 0.61 17.78 -0.13
C SER A 59 0.39 16.97 1.14
N GLN A 60 1.46 16.48 1.78
CA GLN A 60 1.39 15.68 3.01
C GLN A 60 0.54 14.42 2.81
N VAL A 61 0.78 13.69 1.73
CA VAL A 61 0.13 12.40 1.46
C VAL A 61 1.17 11.30 1.52
N GLU A 62 0.97 10.35 2.43
CA GLU A 62 1.85 9.21 2.56
C GLU A 62 1.49 8.15 1.51
N VAL A 63 2.51 7.67 0.79
CA VAL A 63 2.34 6.70 -0.30
C VAL A 63 2.87 5.34 0.14
N CYS A 64 1.96 4.38 0.33
CA CYS A 64 2.27 3.01 0.74
C CYS A 64 2.21 2.05 -0.45
N ASN A 65 3.28 1.28 -0.68
CA ASN A 65 3.29 0.21 -1.70
C ASN A 65 2.91 -1.13 -1.06
N TYR A 66 1.74 -1.65 -1.41
CA TYR A 66 1.30 -2.98 -1.01
C TYR A 66 1.48 -3.96 -2.15
N ARG A 67 2.25 -5.03 -1.97
CA ARG A 67 2.47 -6.05 -3.01
C ARG A 67 2.05 -7.44 -2.52
N LEU A 68 1.19 -8.08 -3.30
CA LEU A 68 0.90 -9.50 -3.13
C LEU A 68 1.97 -10.33 -3.84
N ILE A 69 2.55 -11.27 -3.12
CA ILE A 69 3.56 -12.23 -3.57
C ILE A 69 2.93 -13.61 -3.51
N GLN A 70 2.92 -14.32 -4.63
CA GLN A 70 2.48 -15.71 -4.64
C GLN A 70 3.60 -16.60 -4.11
N THR A 71 3.34 -17.33 -3.02
CA THR A 71 4.26 -18.36 -2.52
C THR A 71 4.04 -19.69 -3.24
N GLU A 72 2.80 -20.12 -3.49
CA GLU A 72 2.57 -21.50 -3.98
C GLU A 72 1.43 -21.70 -5.02
N ASN A 73 0.52 -20.72 -5.24
CA ASN A 73 -0.63 -20.89 -6.14
C ASN A 73 -0.81 -19.72 -7.12
N ARG A 74 -0.82 -20.05 -8.43
CA ARG A 74 -0.79 -19.11 -9.58
C ARG A 74 -2.04 -18.24 -9.79
N ARG A 75 -3.01 -18.24 -8.87
CA ARG A 75 -4.28 -17.53 -9.05
C ARG A 75 -4.61 -16.70 -7.83
N TYR A 76 -4.79 -15.40 -8.04
CA TYR A 76 -5.35 -14.50 -7.06
C TYR A 76 -6.88 -14.59 -7.13
N GLY A 77 -7.48 -15.41 -6.25
CA GLY A 77 -8.93 -15.38 -6.08
C GLY A 77 -9.35 -14.02 -5.52
N LEU A 78 -10.41 -13.41 -6.08
CA LEU A 78 -10.91 -12.10 -5.65
C LEU A 78 -11.12 -12.02 -4.14
N SER A 79 -11.69 -13.07 -3.54
CA SER A 79 -11.90 -13.18 -2.10
C SER A 79 -10.62 -13.03 -1.29
N TYR A 80 -9.52 -13.63 -1.74
CA TYR A 80 -8.22 -13.55 -1.06
C TYR A 80 -7.60 -12.16 -1.20
N VAL A 81 -7.74 -11.51 -2.37
CA VAL A 81 -7.24 -10.15 -2.58
C VAL A 81 -7.98 -9.18 -1.67
N SER A 82 -9.32 -9.25 -1.67
CA SER A 82 -10.16 -8.39 -0.82
C SER A 82 -9.91 -8.62 0.67
N ASP A 83 -9.83 -9.88 1.12
CA ASP A 83 -9.55 -10.21 2.52
C ASP A 83 -8.15 -9.74 2.96
N SER A 84 -7.17 -9.87 2.08
CA SER A 84 -5.80 -9.43 2.34
C SER A 84 -5.69 -7.91 2.45
N MET A 85 -6.36 -7.16 1.55
CA MET A 85 -6.43 -5.70 1.63
C MET A 85 -7.18 -5.23 2.89
N LEU A 86 -8.29 -5.88 3.21
CA LEU A 86 -9.07 -5.55 4.40
C LEU A 86 -8.27 -5.80 5.69
N SER A 87 -7.56 -6.93 5.73
CA SER A 87 -6.70 -7.28 6.86
C SER A 87 -5.53 -6.29 7.00
N TYR A 88 -4.97 -5.82 5.90
CA TYR A 88 -3.95 -4.78 5.90
C TYR A 88 -4.48 -3.46 6.47
N GLN A 89 -5.66 -3.00 6.02
CA GLN A 89 -6.33 -1.80 6.55
C GLN A 89 -6.60 -1.93 8.06
N TYR A 90 -7.11 -3.07 8.51
CA TYR A 90 -7.42 -3.28 9.92
C TYR A 90 -6.17 -3.37 10.79
N LEU A 91 -5.09 -4.00 10.30
CA LEU A 91 -3.82 -4.01 11.00
C LEU A 91 -3.28 -2.59 11.18
N PHE A 92 -3.31 -1.79 10.11
CA PHE A 92 -2.85 -0.40 10.17
C PHE A 92 -3.69 0.43 11.14
N ALA A 93 -5.02 0.33 11.08
CA ALA A 93 -5.92 1.02 12.00
C ALA A 93 -5.68 0.64 13.46
N GLN A 94 -5.39 -0.64 13.74
CA GLN A 94 -5.08 -1.10 15.09
C GLN A 94 -3.74 -0.58 15.61
N ILE A 95 -2.70 -0.59 14.76
CA ILE A 95 -1.40 -0.01 15.10
C ILE A 95 -1.57 1.48 15.40
N HIS A 96 -2.30 2.20 14.54
CA HIS A 96 -2.54 3.62 14.70
C HIS A 96 -3.29 3.94 15.99
N ASP A 97 -4.37 3.20 16.26
CA ASP A 97 -5.17 3.36 17.47
C ASP A 97 -4.36 3.05 18.74
N ALA A 98 -3.54 1.99 18.72
CA ALA A 98 -2.68 1.63 19.85
C ALA A 98 -1.58 2.68 20.11
N GLN A 99 -1.07 3.34 19.07
CA GLN A 99 -0.10 4.42 19.23
C GLN A 99 -0.75 5.71 19.73
N LYS A 100 -1.95 6.02 19.26
CA LYS A 100 -2.69 7.24 19.64
C LYS A 100 -3.25 7.14 21.06
N ASN A 101 -3.90 6.02 21.39
CA ASN A 101 -4.66 5.84 22.64
C ASN A 101 -3.93 4.97 23.68
N GLY A 102 -2.74 4.47 23.34
CA GLY A 102 -1.97 3.56 24.18
C GLY A 102 -2.34 2.09 24.01
N ARG A 103 -1.63 1.23 24.75
CA ARG A 103 -1.76 -0.23 24.66
C ARG A 103 -3.22 -0.67 24.85
N LYS A 104 -3.71 -1.51 23.93
CA LYS A 104 -5.09 -2.03 23.99
C LYS A 104 -5.14 -3.42 24.64
N ASP A 105 -6.26 -3.77 25.26
CA ASP A 105 -6.50 -5.14 25.72
C ASP A 105 -7.28 -5.97 24.69
N ARG A 106 -7.90 -5.30 23.71
CA ARG A 106 -8.76 -5.91 22.70
C ARG A 106 -8.43 -5.40 21.30
N ALA A 107 -8.60 -6.29 20.33
CA ALA A 107 -8.48 -6.10 18.89
C ALA A 107 -9.59 -5.21 18.27
N VAL A 108 -10.07 -4.21 18.99
CA VAL A 108 -11.12 -3.29 18.52
C VAL A 108 -10.46 -1.95 18.29
N PHE A 109 -10.80 -1.25 17.20
CA PHE A 109 -10.35 0.12 16.96
C PHE A 109 -11.55 1.07 16.98
N GLY A 110 -11.31 2.32 17.39
CA GLY A 110 -12.34 3.36 17.35
C GLY A 110 -12.66 3.79 15.92
N THR A 111 -13.86 4.35 15.71
CA THR A 111 -14.25 4.91 14.41
C THR A 111 -13.31 6.03 13.97
N GLU A 112 -12.89 6.89 14.90
CA GLU A 112 -11.94 7.98 14.64
C GLU A 112 -10.59 7.44 14.14
N ALA A 113 -10.02 6.44 14.82
CA ALA A 113 -8.76 5.84 14.40
C ALA A 113 -8.88 5.14 13.04
N LEU A 114 -10.04 4.57 12.71
CA LEU A 114 -10.29 4.00 11.36
C LEU A 114 -10.35 5.09 10.29
N GLU A 115 -11.01 6.21 10.56
CA GLU A 115 -11.12 7.33 9.62
C GLU A 115 -9.76 7.99 9.38
N GLU A 116 -8.98 8.22 10.44
CA GLU A 116 -7.63 8.79 10.35
C GLU A 116 -6.63 7.87 9.65
N SER A 117 -6.78 6.55 9.81
CA SER A 117 -5.89 5.56 9.19
C SER A 117 -6.41 5.03 7.85
N MET A 118 -7.47 5.63 7.29
CA MET A 118 -8.09 5.13 6.06
C MET A 118 -7.12 5.21 4.87
N LEU A 119 -6.92 4.08 4.20
CA LEU A 119 -6.06 3.99 3.03
C LEU A 119 -6.89 4.04 1.76
N GLU A 120 -6.62 5.01 0.90
CA GLU A 120 -7.24 5.15 -0.41
C GLU A 120 -6.44 4.42 -1.49
N VAL A 121 -7.13 3.80 -2.45
CA VAL A 121 -6.47 3.17 -3.59
C VAL A 121 -6.05 4.22 -4.61
N GLY A 122 -4.74 4.39 -4.80
CA GLY A 122 -4.16 5.24 -5.82
C GLY A 122 -4.19 4.61 -7.20
N TYR A 123 -3.34 3.60 -7.41
CA TYR A 123 -3.20 2.86 -8.68
C TYR A 123 -2.62 1.46 -8.45
N THR A 124 -2.64 0.63 -9.50
CA THR A 124 -2.11 -0.74 -9.47
C THR A 124 -1.01 -0.93 -10.51
N TYR A 125 -0.10 -1.87 -10.24
CA TYR A 125 0.91 -2.29 -11.21
C TYR A 125 0.38 -3.42 -12.11
N SER A 126 0.81 -3.46 -13.37
CA SER A 126 0.34 -4.47 -14.35
C SER A 126 1.15 -5.76 -14.32
N ARG A 127 2.38 -5.73 -13.81
CA ARG A 127 3.31 -6.89 -13.77
C ARG A 127 3.33 -7.64 -12.44
N SER A 128 2.77 -7.04 -11.40
CA SER A 128 2.60 -7.62 -10.08
C SER A 128 1.22 -7.21 -9.58
N LEU A 129 0.56 -8.06 -8.80
CA LEU A 129 -0.65 -7.63 -8.10
C LEU A 129 -0.22 -6.76 -6.91
N GLY A 130 0.09 -5.51 -7.23
CA GLY A 130 0.47 -4.49 -6.26
C GLY A 130 -0.47 -3.32 -6.34
N PHE A 131 -0.78 -2.76 -5.17
CA PHE A 131 -1.62 -1.60 -4.97
C PHE A 131 -0.76 -0.50 -4.36
N VAL A 132 -0.86 0.70 -4.92
CA VAL A 132 -0.37 1.91 -4.27
C VAL A 132 -1.53 2.46 -3.48
N LEU A 133 -1.34 2.51 -2.17
CA LEU A 133 -2.30 3.00 -1.19
C LEU A 133 -1.83 4.38 -0.72
N MET A 134 -2.77 5.27 -0.42
CA MET A 134 -2.50 6.66 -0.09
C MET A 134 -3.21 7.00 1.21
N ALA A 135 -2.51 7.61 2.16
CA ALA A 135 -3.08 8.04 3.43
C ALA A 135 -2.96 9.56 3.54
N PRO A 136 -4.05 10.31 3.79
CA PRO A 136 -3.96 11.73 4.07
C PRO A 136 -3.22 11.93 5.40
N ALA A 137 -2.07 12.61 5.39
CA ALA A 137 -1.36 12.95 6.62
C ALA A 137 -1.68 14.39 7.02
N THR A 138 -1.96 14.59 8.31
CA THR A 138 -2.01 15.94 8.89
C THR A 138 -0.68 16.17 9.60
N ARG A 139 0.19 17.04 9.07
CA ARG A 139 1.43 17.41 9.81
C ARG A 139 1.07 18.25 11.02
N ASP A 140 1.13 17.65 12.20
CA ASP A 140 1.12 18.39 13.44
C ASP A 140 2.55 18.92 13.69
N LEU A 141 2.75 20.25 13.65
CA LEU A 141 4.08 20.88 13.71
C LEU A 141 4.83 20.61 15.02
N PHE A 142 4.13 20.11 16.04
CA PHE A 142 4.66 19.92 17.40
C PHE A 142 4.62 18.47 17.89
N ALA A 143 3.94 17.56 17.17
CA ALA A 143 3.93 16.14 17.47
C ALA A 143 4.57 15.40 16.30
N THR A 144 5.59 14.57 16.56
CA THR A 144 6.05 13.58 15.56
C THR A 144 4.81 12.81 15.11
N GLY A 145 4.43 12.90 13.83
CA GLY A 145 3.14 12.42 13.34
C GLY A 145 2.84 11.02 13.84
N THR A 146 1.72 10.85 14.54
CA THR A 146 1.28 9.52 15.02
C THR A 146 1.10 8.57 13.85
N LEU A 147 0.71 9.09 12.68
CA LEU A 147 0.58 8.33 11.44
C LEU A 147 1.94 7.80 10.93
N ASP A 148 2.99 8.63 10.91
CA ASP A 148 4.32 8.23 10.44
C ASP A 148 4.86 7.06 11.28
N ARG A 149 4.77 7.18 12.61
CA ARG A 149 5.14 6.10 13.54
C ARG A 149 4.30 4.84 13.32
N SER A 150 3.04 5.00 12.92
CA SER A 150 2.14 3.87 12.66
C SER A 150 2.56 3.15 11.40
N ILE A 151 2.93 3.89 10.36
CA ILE A 151 3.44 3.37 9.09
C ILE A 151 4.77 2.65 9.30
N GLU A 152 5.72 3.28 10.02
CA GLU A 152 7.00 2.65 10.37
C GLU A 152 6.78 1.35 11.14
N THR A 153 5.85 1.34 12.11
CA THR A 153 5.54 0.14 12.89
C THR A 153 4.86 -0.93 12.04
N LEU A 154 3.97 -0.54 11.13
CA LEU A 154 3.34 -1.45 10.18
C LEU A 154 4.40 -2.14 9.31
N PHE A 155 5.33 -1.38 8.74
CA PHE A 155 6.42 -1.95 7.94
C PHE A 155 7.32 -2.86 8.76
N ARG A 156 7.66 -2.44 9.99
CA ARG A 156 8.40 -3.28 10.94
C ARG A 156 7.70 -4.62 11.19
N VAL A 157 6.37 -4.65 11.28
CA VAL A 157 5.59 -5.89 11.49
C VAL A 157 5.54 -6.75 10.23
N ILE A 158 5.42 -6.14 9.04
CA ILE A 158 5.31 -6.89 7.78
C ILE A 158 6.67 -7.49 7.37
N ASP A 159 7.77 -6.79 7.63
CA ASP A 159 9.12 -7.25 7.32
C ASP A 159 9.63 -8.33 8.30
N MET A 160 8.86 -8.65 9.35
CA MET A 160 9.21 -9.74 10.27
C MET A 160 8.98 -11.10 9.62
N GLU A 161 10.08 -11.81 9.38
CA GLU A 161 10.05 -13.18 8.85
C GLU A 161 9.62 -14.23 9.89
N ARG A 162 9.76 -13.91 11.19
CA ARG A 162 9.56 -14.89 12.28
C ARG A 162 8.38 -14.52 13.17
N THR A 163 7.50 -15.49 13.40
CA THR A 163 6.32 -15.37 14.27
C THR A 163 6.59 -14.88 15.71
N PRO A 164 7.72 -15.24 16.37
CA PRO A 164 8.04 -14.72 17.70
C PRO A 164 8.23 -13.19 17.73
N ASP A 165 8.77 -12.61 16.66
CA ASP A 165 9.04 -11.17 16.56
C ASP A 165 7.72 -10.40 16.41
N VAL A 166 6.79 -10.94 15.60
CA VAL A 166 5.43 -10.41 15.48
C VAL A 166 4.70 -10.42 16.81
N ARG A 167 4.87 -11.47 17.63
CA ARG A 167 4.27 -11.55 18.97
C ARG A 167 4.85 -10.52 19.94
N ALA A 168 6.15 -10.22 19.84
CA ALA A 168 6.78 -9.21 20.68
C ALA A 168 6.17 -7.82 20.41
N VAL A 169 6.00 -7.47 19.13
CA VAL A 169 5.34 -6.21 18.74
C VAL A 169 3.85 -6.22 19.09
N ALA A 170 3.17 -7.35 18.92
CA ALA A 170 1.78 -7.50 19.35
C ALA A 170 1.61 -7.24 20.86
N HIS A 171 2.56 -7.70 21.68
CA HIS A 171 2.57 -7.47 23.12
C HIS A 171 2.86 -6.01 23.49
N GLU A 172 3.77 -5.35 22.75
CA GLU A 172 4.05 -3.92 22.88
C GLU A 172 2.80 -3.08 22.60
N LEU A 173 2.08 -3.38 21.51
CA LEU A 173 0.88 -2.66 21.09
C LEU A 173 -0.39 -3.10 21.83
N GLY A 174 -0.36 -4.25 22.53
CA GLY A 174 -1.54 -4.86 23.14
C GLY A 174 -2.54 -5.44 22.12
N CYS A 175 -2.13 -5.54 20.86
CA CYS A 175 -3.01 -5.95 19.77
C CYS A 175 -3.00 -7.48 19.62
N VAL A 176 -4.03 -8.14 20.15
CA VAL A 176 -4.22 -9.61 20.01
C VAL A 176 -4.35 -10.04 18.54
N SER A 177 -4.85 -9.18 17.66
CA SER A 177 -5.02 -9.50 16.22
C SER A 177 -3.70 -9.57 15.46
N ALA A 178 -2.65 -8.87 15.89
CA ALA A 178 -1.32 -9.01 15.31
C ALA A 178 -0.77 -10.44 15.52
N CYS A 179 -1.17 -11.13 16.59
CA CYS A 179 -0.82 -12.53 16.82
C CYS A 179 -1.45 -13.50 15.81
N ASN A 180 -2.55 -13.11 15.13
CA ASN A 180 -3.21 -13.90 14.08
C ASN A 180 -2.79 -13.45 12.67
N PHE A 181 -2.02 -12.36 12.56
CA PHE A 181 -1.48 -11.89 11.30
C PHE A 181 -0.19 -12.66 10.99
N ASP A 182 -0.29 -13.60 10.06
CA ASP A 182 0.85 -14.36 9.53
C ASP A 182 1.19 -13.82 8.12
N PRO A 183 2.17 -12.91 8.00
CA PRO A 183 2.53 -12.30 6.71
C PRO A 183 3.07 -13.35 5.72
N VAL A 184 3.72 -14.41 6.22
CA VAL A 184 4.32 -15.48 5.42
C VAL A 184 3.23 -16.36 4.80
N ARG A 185 2.21 -16.76 5.58
CA ARG A 185 1.06 -17.51 5.04
C ARG A 185 0.24 -16.71 4.04
N ARG A 186 0.19 -15.38 4.19
CA ARG A 186 -0.62 -14.50 3.34
C ARG A 186 0.10 -14.03 2.09
N GLY A 187 1.40 -14.33 1.94
CA GLY A 187 2.18 -13.94 0.77
C GLY A 187 2.26 -12.41 0.64
N ILE A 188 2.34 -11.69 1.75
CA ILE A 188 2.42 -10.23 1.75
C ILE A 188 3.90 -9.84 1.76
N GLY A 189 4.31 -8.98 0.83
CA GLY A 189 5.63 -8.35 0.88
C GLY A 189 5.54 -6.86 0.55
N VAL A 190 6.38 -6.06 1.19
CA VAL A 190 6.51 -4.63 0.92
C VAL A 190 7.85 -4.42 0.21
N GLN A 191 7.84 -3.61 -0.86
CA GLN A 191 9.06 -3.14 -1.52
C GLN A 191 8.96 -1.63 -1.67
N PHE A 192 10.03 -0.95 -1.27
CA PHE A 192 10.21 0.50 -1.44
C PHE A 192 10.92 0.79 -2.77
#